data_AF-A0A0N9NE13-F1
#
_entry.id   AF-A0A0N9NE13-F1
#
_cell.length_a   1.000
_cell.length_b   1.000
_cell.length_c   1.000
_cell.angle_alpha   90.00
_cell.angle_beta   90.00
_cell.angle_gamma   90.00
#
_symmetry.space_group_name_H-M   'P 1'
#
loop_
_entity.id
_entity.type
_entity.pdbx_description
1 polymer ?
#
loop_
_entity_poly.entity_id
_entity_poly.type
_entity_poly.pdbx_seq_one_letter_code
_entity_poly.pdbx_strand_id
1 'polypeptide(L)'
;MALADADRIAAARAYVDALVSHDASAVRLHPMCTRTELGVKTGRDGAHIARSLEGGPQFKLIHAISEFEASVDGDTVHSTYYVHVQPKPLGLAARVVESFVVNDDGEITTIVASFSVPRRKAL
;
A
#
# COMPACT_ATOMS: atom_id res chain seq x y z
N MET A 1 -13.32 18.68 -10.66
CA MET A 1 -14.18 17.58 -11.15
C MET A 1 -13.85 16.38 -10.29
N ALA A 2 -14.83 15.57 -9.91
CA ALA A 2 -14.56 14.39 -9.11
C ALA A 2 -13.67 13.41 -9.88
N LEU A 3 -12.61 12.89 -9.24
CA LEU A 3 -11.74 11.89 -9.82
C LEU A 3 -12.49 10.56 -10.00
N ALA A 4 -12.31 9.90 -11.15
CA ALA A 4 -12.97 8.62 -11.43
C ALA A 4 -12.46 7.50 -10.51
N ASP A 5 -13.34 6.58 -10.14
CA ASP A 5 -13.03 5.45 -9.26
C ASP A 5 -11.85 4.61 -9.78
N ALA A 6 -11.76 4.41 -11.09
CA ALA A 6 -10.66 3.69 -11.72
C ALA A 6 -9.30 4.38 -11.49
N ASP A 7 -9.25 5.71 -11.52
CA ASP A 7 -8.02 6.48 -11.28
C ASP A 7 -7.64 6.45 -9.79
N ARG A 8 -8.63 6.45 -8.88
CA ARG A 8 -8.41 6.25 -7.44
C ARG A 8 -7.80 4.87 -7.16
N ILE A 9 -8.37 3.82 -7.75
CA ILE A 9 -7.84 2.46 -7.65
C ILE A 9 -6.43 2.40 -8.25
N ALA A 10 -6.17 3.10 -9.37
CA ALA A 10 -4.83 3.17 -9.96
C ALA A 10 -3.80 3.82 -9.02
N ALA A 11 -4.17 4.88 -8.30
CA ALA A 11 -3.29 5.50 -7.30
C ALA A 11 -2.96 4.54 -6.14
N ALA A 12 -3.98 3.86 -5.59
CA ALA A 12 -3.78 2.82 -4.57
C ALA A 12 -2.91 1.66 -5.08
N ARG A 13 -3.14 1.23 -6.32
CA ARG A 13 -2.36 0.16 -6.96
C ARG A 13 -0.90 0.55 -7.14
N ALA A 14 -0.62 1.78 -7.57
CA ALA A 14 0.76 2.29 -7.70
C ALA A 14 1.51 2.23 -6.36
N TYR A 15 0.83 2.56 -5.24
CA TYR A 15 1.39 2.40 -3.90
C TYR A 15 1.74 0.94 -3.58
N VAL A 16 0.81 0.01 -3.85
CA VAL A 16 1.01 -1.42 -3.57
C VAL A 16 2.12 -2.01 -4.44
N ASP A 17 2.22 -1.63 -5.72
CA ASP A 17 3.30 -2.06 -6.60
C ASP A 17 4.67 -1.54 -6.11
N ALA A 18 4.72 -0.32 -5.56
CA ALA A 18 5.92 0.27 -4.96
C ALA A 18 6.45 -0.50 -3.74
N LEU A 19 5.60 -1.26 -3.04
CA LEU A 19 6.05 -2.14 -1.95
C LEU A 19 7.02 -3.24 -2.45
N VAL A 20 6.89 -3.66 -3.71
CA VAL A 20 7.73 -4.69 -4.33
C VAL A 20 8.85 -4.07 -5.16
N SER A 21 8.53 -3.05 -5.97
CA SER A 21 9.54 -2.44 -6.85
C SER A 21 10.55 -1.60 -6.09
N HIS A 22 10.20 -1.14 -4.89
CA HIS A 22 10.96 -0.14 -4.14
C HIS A 22 11.16 1.17 -4.92
N ASP A 23 10.22 1.47 -5.81
CA ASP A 23 10.19 2.69 -6.61
C ASP A 23 8.90 3.45 -6.33
N ALA A 24 9.03 4.62 -5.69
CA ALA A 24 7.91 5.48 -5.34
C ALA A 24 7.60 6.55 -6.41
N SER A 25 8.29 6.56 -7.55
CA SER A 25 8.17 7.60 -8.58
C SER A 25 6.77 7.74 -9.18
N ALA A 26 6.01 6.63 -9.24
CA ALA A 26 4.62 6.60 -9.69
C ALA A 26 3.61 6.92 -8.57
N VAL A 27 4.05 6.98 -7.31
CA VAL A 27 3.17 7.15 -6.15
C VAL A 27 2.98 8.63 -5.86
N ARG A 28 1.77 9.13 -6.15
CA ARG A 28 1.38 10.51 -5.86
C ARG A 28 0.94 10.62 -4.40
N LEU A 29 1.86 10.99 -3.52
CA LEU A 29 1.57 11.25 -2.10
C LEU A 29 1.38 12.76 -1.90
N HIS A 30 0.27 13.15 -1.28
CA HIS A 30 0.10 14.52 -0.82
C HIS A 30 1.20 14.86 0.21
N PRO A 31 1.73 16.09 0.27
CA PRO A 31 2.81 16.44 1.19
C PRO A 31 2.50 16.10 2.65
N MET A 32 1.25 16.28 3.09
CA MET A 32 0.78 15.96 4.44
C MET A 32 0.25 14.53 4.59
N CYS A 33 0.55 13.62 3.65
CA CYS A 33 0.06 12.26 3.70
C CYS A 33 0.49 11.56 5.00
N THR A 34 -0.43 10.84 5.63
CA THR A 34 -0.13 10.05 6.83
C THR A 34 -0.32 8.57 6.59
N ARG A 35 0.44 7.75 7.32
CA ARG A 35 0.27 6.29 7.32
C ARG A 35 0.13 5.78 8.74
N THR A 36 -0.90 4.97 8.96
CA THR A 36 -1.14 4.26 10.21
C THR A 36 -1.17 2.77 9.94
N GLU A 37 -0.30 2.01 10.59
CA GLU A 37 -0.18 0.56 10.47
C GLU A 37 -0.51 -0.07 11.83
N LEU A 38 -1.48 -0.99 11.87
CA LEU A 38 -1.92 -1.66 13.12
C LEU A 38 -2.27 -0.67 14.25
N GLY A 39 -2.85 0.49 13.90
CA GLY A 39 -3.22 1.54 14.85
C GLY A 39 -2.07 2.45 15.30
N VAL A 40 -0.85 2.25 14.79
CA VAL A 40 0.32 3.07 15.11
C VAL A 40 0.66 3.96 13.91
N LYS A 41 0.86 5.26 14.14
CA LYS A 41 1.29 6.18 13.07
C LYS A 41 2.74 5.91 12.68
N THR A 42 2.97 5.34 11.50
CA THR A 42 4.29 4.99 10.96
C THR A 42 4.76 5.92 9.85
N GLY A 43 3.85 6.63 9.19
CA GLY A 43 4.14 7.70 8.22
C GLY A 43 3.63 9.05 8.71
N ARG A 44 4.49 10.07 8.65
CA ARG A 44 4.20 11.42 9.18
C ARG A 44 3.84 12.43 8.11
N ASP A 45 4.41 12.25 6.92
CA ASP A 45 4.28 13.10 5.74
C ASP A 45 4.57 12.26 4.49
N GLY A 46 4.23 12.79 3.30
CA GLY A 46 4.36 12.08 2.03
C GLY A 46 5.82 11.74 1.68
N ALA A 47 6.76 12.65 1.93
CA ALA A 47 8.18 12.42 1.65
C ALA A 47 8.76 11.29 2.53
N HIS A 48 8.35 11.22 3.80
CA HIS A 48 8.73 10.15 4.70
C HIS A 48 8.19 8.80 4.22
N ILE A 49 6.94 8.75 3.75
CA ILE A 49 6.33 7.53 3.22
C ILE A 49 7.03 7.09 1.93
N ALA A 50 7.31 7.99 0.99
CA ALA A 50 8.04 7.69 -0.24
C ALA A 50 9.42 7.08 0.05
N ARG A 51 10.22 7.72 0.90
CA ARG A 51 11.53 7.19 1.32
C ARG A 51 11.41 5.83 2.01
N SER A 52 10.33 5.63 2.77
CA SER A 52 10.06 4.33 3.38
C SER A 52 9.80 3.27 2.32
N LEU A 53 9.04 3.54 1.26
CA LEU A 53 8.79 2.61 0.15
C LEU A 53 10.10 2.21 -0.57
N GLU A 54 10.97 3.18 -0.82
CA GLU A 54 12.22 2.99 -1.56
C GLU A 54 13.30 2.25 -0.76
N GLY A 55 13.38 2.48 0.56
CA GLY A 55 14.52 2.04 1.37
C GLY A 55 14.18 1.29 2.64
N GLY A 56 12.90 1.22 3.01
CA GLY A 56 12.43 0.70 4.29
C GLY A 56 12.77 -0.79 4.48
N PRO A 57 13.37 -1.18 5.63
CA PRO A 57 13.79 -2.56 5.85
C PRO A 57 12.62 -3.55 5.81
N GLN A 58 11.41 -3.14 6.24
CA GLN A 58 10.25 -4.03 6.20
C GLN A 58 9.81 -4.36 4.76
N PHE A 59 9.95 -3.43 3.81
CA PHE A 59 9.51 -3.65 2.44
C PHE A 59 10.51 -4.49 1.66
N LYS A 60 11.80 -4.41 1.96
CA LYS A 60 12.83 -5.26 1.34
C LYS A 60 12.58 -6.78 1.49
N LEU A 61 11.77 -7.16 2.47
CA LEU A 61 11.35 -8.55 2.64
C LEU A 61 10.26 -8.96 1.65
N ILE A 62 9.47 -8.01 1.15
CA ILE A 62 8.37 -8.25 0.22
C ILE A 62 8.95 -8.48 -1.17
N HIS A 63 8.55 -9.56 -1.82
CA HIS A 63 9.04 -9.91 -3.15
C HIS A 63 7.93 -10.15 -4.18
N ALA A 64 6.66 -10.17 -3.76
CA ALA A 64 5.52 -10.26 -4.64
C ALA A 64 4.23 -9.81 -3.93
N ILE A 65 3.26 -9.36 -4.73
CA ILE A 65 1.87 -9.15 -4.34
C ILE A 65 0.99 -10.15 -5.10
N SER A 66 -0.07 -10.64 -4.47
CA SER A 66 -1.12 -11.41 -5.16
C SER A 66 -2.51 -11.04 -4.66
N GLU A 67 -3.53 -11.40 -5.45
CA GLU A 67 -4.95 -11.25 -5.08
C GLU A 67 -5.32 -9.82 -4.68
N PHE A 68 -4.87 -8.84 -5.47
CA PHE A 68 -5.27 -7.45 -5.27
C PHE A 68 -6.72 -7.25 -5.68
N GLU A 69 -7.55 -6.95 -4.71
CA GLU A 69 -8.95 -6.57 -4.86
C GLU A 69 -9.15 -5.18 -4.29
N ALA A 70 -9.93 -4.34 -4.98
CA ALA A 70 -10.21 -2.99 -4.53
C ALA A 70 -11.64 -2.56 -4.85
N SER A 71 -12.20 -1.71 -3.99
CA SER A 71 -13.49 -1.04 -4.17
C SER A 71 -13.39 0.41 -3.71
N VAL A 72 -14.23 1.29 -4.25
CA VAL A 72 -14.24 2.71 -3.90
C VAL A 72 -15.51 3.03 -3.10
N ASP A 73 -15.35 3.79 -2.02
CA ASP A 73 -16.43 4.43 -1.25
C ASP A 73 -16.08 5.92 -1.05
N GLY A 74 -16.76 6.79 -1.82
CA GLY A 74 -16.43 8.21 -1.90
C GLY A 74 -14.98 8.43 -2.34
N ASP A 75 -14.19 9.06 -1.46
CA ASP A 75 -12.77 9.31 -1.71
C ASP A 75 -11.84 8.16 -1.28
N THR A 76 -12.41 7.12 -0.66
CA THR A 76 -11.64 6.03 -0.06
C THR A 76 -11.60 4.82 -0.96
N VAL A 77 -10.39 4.35 -1.28
CA VAL A 77 -10.18 3.03 -1.87
C VAL A 77 -9.97 2.04 -0.74
N HIS A 78 -10.83 1.03 -0.65
CA HIS A 78 -10.62 -0.13 0.22
C HIS A 78 -9.96 -1.23 -0.59
N SER A 79 -8.88 -1.80 -0.08
CA SER A 79 -8.14 -2.85 -0.76
C SER A 79 -7.80 -4.02 0.14
N THR A 80 -7.67 -5.18 -0.50
CA THR A 80 -7.20 -6.41 0.11
C THR A 80 -6.22 -7.09 -0.82
N TYR A 81 -5.12 -7.59 -0.27
CA TYR A 81 -4.10 -8.32 -1.05
C TYR A 81 -3.21 -9.14 -0.13
N TYR A 82 -2.33 -9.94 -0.71
CA TYR A 82 -1.28 -10.66 0.01
C TYR A 82 0.09 -10.11 -0.32
N VAL A 83 0.91 -9.86 0.72
CA VAL A 83 2.35 -9.64 0.58
C VAL A 83 3.08 -10.96 0.78
N HIS A 84 3.92 -11.34 -0.19
CA HIS A 84 4.79 -12.52 -0.09
C HIS A 84 6.16 -12.09 0.39
N VAL A 85 6.62 -12.71 1.47
CA VAL A 85 7.85 -12.30 2.16
C VAL A 85 8.96 -13.34 2.06
N GLN A 86 10.19 -12.86 2.06
CA GLN A 86 11.39 -13.67 2.06
C GLN A 86 11.51 -14.50 3.36
N PRO A 87 12.20 -15.65 3.30
CA PRO A 87 12.81 -16.27 2.10
C PRO A 87 11.78 -17.03 1.24
N LYS A 88 11.83 -16.85 -0.10
CA LYS A 88 10.88 -17.45 -1.08
C LYS A 88 10.55 -18.94 -0.85
N PRO A 89 11.50 -19.84 -0.52
CA PRO A 89 11.21 -21.26 -0.35
C PRO A 89 10.23 -21.59 0.79
N LEU A 90 10.02 -20.68 1.74
CA LEU A 90 9.09 -20.90 2.85
C LEU A 90 7.62 -20.63 2.48
N GLY A 91 7.36 -19.95 1.34
CA GLY A 91 6.01 -19.64 0.87
C GLY A 91 5.19 -18.82 1.85
N LEU A 92 5.84 -17.87 2.55
CA LEU A 92 5.21 -17.04 3.57
C LEU A 92 4.45 -15.88 2.93
N ALA A 93 3.18 -15.73 3.28
CA ALA A 93 2.38 -14.58 2.89
C ALA A 93 1.60 -14.02 4.08
N ALA A 94 1.46 -12.70 4.13
CA ALA A 94 0.58 -11.99 5.05
C ALA A 94 -0.56 -11.35 4.26
N ARG A 95 -1.79 -11.48 4.77
CA ARG A 95 -2.94 -10.76 4.22
C ARG A 95 -2.87 -9.31 4.71
N VAL A 96 -3.08 -8.37 3.80
CA VAL A 96 -3.17 -6.95 4.08
C VAL A 96 -4.59 -6.47 3.77
N VAL A 97 -5.15 -5.68 4.67
CA VAL A 97 -6.34 -4.85 4.45
C VAL A 97 -5.88 -3.41 4.59
N GLU A 98 -5.95 -2.65 3.50
CA GLU A 98 -5.44 -1.29 3.46
C GLU A 98 -6.45 -0.36 2.79
N SER A 99 -6.64 0.82 3.38
CA SER A 99 -7.46 1.88 2.80
C SER A 99 -6.64 3.12 2.47
N PHE A 100 -7.01 3.76 1.37
CA PHE A 100 -6.36 4.95 0.83
C PHE A 100 -7.40 6.03 0.62
N VAL A 101 -7.25 7.18 1.27
CA VAL A 101 -8.01 8.38 0.91
C VAL A 101 -7.25 9.08 -0.21
N VAL A 102 -7.87 9.17 -1.38
CA VAL A 102 -7.33 9.83 -2.57
C VAL A 102 -8.10 11.14 -2.77
N ASN A 103 -7.43 12.26 -3.04
CA ASN A 103 -8.14 13.51 -3.35
C ASN A 103 -8.49 13.58 -4.85
N ASP A 104 -9.21 14.62 -5.25
CA ASP A 104 -9.59 14.83 -6.65
C ASP A 104 -8.39 15.12 -7.59
N ASP A 105 -7.22 15.45 -7.03
CA ASP A 105 -5.96 15.64 -7.76
C ASP A 105 -5.18 14.32 -7.97
N GLY A 106 -5.74 13.19 -7.52
CA GLY A 106 -5.15 11.86 -7.63
C GLY A 106 -4.01 11.60 -6.64
N GLU A 107 -3.93 12.38 -5.56
CA GLU A 107 -2.94 12.23 -4.51
C GLU A 107 -3.50 11.46 -3.32
N ILE A 108 -2.71 10.53 -2.78
CA ILE A 108 -3.02 9.83 -1.55
C ILE A 108 -2.75 10.76 -0.37
N THR A 109 -3.75 10.97 0.48
CA THR A 109 -3.69 11.85 1.65
C THR A 109 -3.65 11.08 2.97
N THR A 110 -4.23 9.88 3.01
CA THR A 110 -4.24 9.04 4.21
C THR A 110 -4.16 7.58 3.81
N ILE A 111 -3.35 6.83 4.56
CA ILE A 111 -3.14 5.39 4.40
C ILE A 111 -3.39 4.73 5.75
N VAL A 112 -4.28 3.74 5.79
CA VAL A 112 -4.52 2.93 6.99
C VAL A 112 -4.42 1.46 6.63
N ALA A 113 -3.45 0.77 7.22
CA ALA A 113 -3.17 -0.62 6.94
C ALA A 113 -3.31 -1.49 8.19
N SER A 114 -3.82 -2.69 7.98
CA SER A 114 -3.77 -3.79 8.93
C SER A 114 -3.32 -5.04 8.20
N PHE A 115 -2.49 -5.86 8.84
CA PHE A 115 -1.97 -7.07 8.23
C PHE A 115 -1.79 -8.19 9.24
N SER A 116 -1.94 -9.41 8.75
CA SER A 116 -1.75 -10.61 9.57
C SER A 116 -0.28 -10.96 9.74
N VAL A 117 0.04 -11.81 10.72
CA VAL A 117 1.34 -12.48 10.77
C VAL A 117 1.53 -13.31 9.49
N PRO A 118 2.72 -13.30 8.85
CA PRO A 118 2.99 -14.15 7.70
C PRO A 118 2.80 -15.63 8.04
N ARG A 119 2.07 -16.36 7.19
CA ARG A 119 1.86 -17.80 7.31
C ARG A 119 2.15 -18.48 5.97
N ARG A 120 2.48 -19.77 6.01
CA ARG A 120 2.63 -20.55 4.79
C ARG A 120 1.30 -20.52 4.04
N LYS A 121 1.32 -20.00 2.82
CA LYS A 121 0.18 -20.02 1.90
C LYS A 121 0.42 -21.16 0.92
N ALA A 122 -0.52 -22.09 0.85
CA ALA A 122 -0.49 -23.08 -0.22
C ALA A 122 -0.54 -22.32 -1.55
N LEU A 123 0.40 -22.64 -2.44
CA LEU A 123 0.43 -22.11 -3.80
C LEU A 123 -0.80 -22.57 -4.59
#